data_AF-A0A7K2M138-F1
#
_entry.id   AF-A0A7K2M138-F1
#
_cell.length_a   1.000
_cell.length_b   1.000
_cell.length_c   1.000
_cell.angle_alpha   90.00
_cell.angle_beta   90.00
_cell.angle_gamma   90.00
#
_symmetry.space_group_name_H-M   'P 1'
#
loop_
_entity.id
_entity.type
_entity.pdbx_description
1 polymer ?
#
loop_
_entity_poly.entity_id
_entity_poly.type
_entity_poly.pdbx_seq_one_letter_code
_entity_poly.pdbx_strand_id
1 'polypeptide(L)'
;AAGAAHVVNNGAAALVLAATALAAGREIVVSRGEMVEIGDGFRLPDLLVSTGARLREVGTTNRTSTADYADAIGPDTGFVLKVHPSNFRITGFTHTPATAELASLGVPLVVDIGSGLLAPHPLLPDEPDAATELRAGAALVTASGDKLLGGPQCG
;
A
#
# COMPACT_ATOMS: atom_id res chain seq x y z
N ALA A 1 -16.22 6.94 4.86
CA ALA A 1 -15.45 8.17 4.63
C ALA A 1 -14.28 8.18 5.62
N ALA A 2 -13.17 8.84 5.30
CA ALA A 2 -12.05 8.96 6.24
C ALA A 2 -12.48 9.69 7.51
N GLY A 3 -12.05 9.21 8.68
CA GLY A 3 -12.29 9.89 9.96
C GLY A 3 -11.37 11.09 10.22
N ALA A 4 -10.20 11.10 9.57
CA ALA A 4 -9.21 12.17 9.61
C ALA A 4 -8.35 12.13 8.35
N ALA A 5 -7.60 13.20 8.08
CA ALA A 5 -6.61 13.28 7.02
C ALA A 5 -5.36 14.04 7.52
N HIS A 6 -4.20 13.67 6.99
CA HIS A 6 -2.94 14.37 7.22
C HIS A 6 -2.25 14.53 5.87
N VAL A 7 -1.48 15.61 5.69
CA VAL A 7 -0.81 15.93 4.43
C VAL A 7 0.67 16.13 4.69
N VAL A 8 1.49 15.44 3.91
CA VAL A 8 2.96 15.53 3.99
C VAL A 8 3.55 15.91 2.63
N ASN A 9 4.88 15.98 2.57
CA ASN A 9 5.61 16.50 1.41
C ASN A 9 5.30 15.79 0.08
N ASN A 10 5.17 14.46 0.08
CA ASN A 10 4.86 13.64 -1.11
C ASN A 10 4.39 12.23 -0.68
N GLY A 11 3.91 11.44 -1.64
CA GLY A 11 3.45 10.07 -1.35
C GLY A 11 4.50 9.16 -0.71
N ALA A 12 5.79 9.34 -1.06
CA ALA A 12 6.88 8.61 -0.40
C ALA A 12 7.01 8.98 1.09
N ALA A 13 6.89 10.26 1.43
CA ALA A 13 6.89 10.73 2.81
C ALA A 13 5.67 10.20 3.59
N ALA A 14 4.53 10.00 2.94
CA ALA A 14 3.35 9.40 3.57
C ALA A 14 3.63 7.95 3.99
N LEU A 15 4.27 7.16 3.12
CA LEU A 15 4.70 5.81 3.43
C LEU A 15 5.78 5.76 4.51
N VAL A 16 6.77 6.66 4.46
CA VAL A 16 7.78 6.77 5.52
C VAL A 16 7.12 7.05 6.86
N LEU A 17 6.19 8.02 6.92
CA LEU A 17 5.51 8.37 8.16
C LEU A 17 4.70 7.18 8.70
N ALA A 18 3.96 6.47 7.84
CA ALA A 18 3.21 5.28 8.22
C ALA A 18 4.15 4.17 8.76
N ALA A 19 5.26 3.90 8.05
CA ALA A 19 6.24 2.91 8.44
C ALA A 19 6.92 3.25 9.77
N THR A 20 7.36 4.49 9.95
CA THR A 20 7.97 4.95 11.21
C THR A 20 6.98 4.87 12.38
N ALA A 21 5.72 5.28 12.17
CA ALA A 21 4.72 5.30 13.24
C ALA A 21 4.22 3.90 13.64
N LEU A 22 4.06 3.00 12.66
CA LEU A 22 3.40 1.70 12.87
C LEU A 22 4.36 0.51 12.92
N ALA A 23 5.55 0.63 12.33
CA ALA A 23 6.44 -0.50 12.10
C ALA A 23 7.92 -0.26 12.46
N ALA A 24 8.30 0.82 13.15
CA ALA A 24 9.67 0.97 13.65
C ALA A 24 10.06 -0.21 14.56
N GLY A 25 11.08 -0.99 14.17
CA GLY A 25 11.50 -2.20 14.87
C GLY A 25 10.55 -3.41 14.74
N ARG A 26 9.53 -3.32 13.89
CA ARG A 26 8.49 -4.33 13.64
C ARG A 26 8.47 -4.75 12.17
N GLU A 27 7.62 -5.71 11.83
CA GLU A 27 7.49 -6.23 10.46
C GLU A 27 6.39 -5.53 9.65
N ILE A 28 6.69 -5.22 8.39
CA ILE A 28 5.72 -4.86 7.37
C ILE A 28 5.56 -6.06 6.45
N VAL A 29 4.36 -6.65 6.42
CA VAL A 29 4.07 -7.78 5.54
C VAL A 29 3.61 -7.26 4.18
N VAL A 30 4.28 -7.66 3.10
CA VAL A 30 4.04 -7.13 1.75
C VAL A 30 4.22 -8.19 0.68
N SER A 31 3.43 -8.15 -0.39
CA SER A 31 3.60 -9.06 -1.53
C SER A 31 4.91 -8.82 -2.26
N ARG A 32 5.58 -9.90 -2.68
CA ARG A 32 6.73 -9.82 -3.59
C ARG A 32 6.41 -9.14 -4.93
N GLY A 33 5.17 -9.23 -5.40
CA GLY A 33 4.71 -8.60 -6.63
C GLY A 33 4.49 -7.09 -6.52
N GLU A 34 4.48 -6.57 -5.30
CA GLU A 34 4.18 -5.17 -4.98
C GLU A 34 5.43 -4.38 -4.53
N MET A 35 6.62 -5.01 -4.59
CA MET A 35 7.89 -4.34 -4.35
C MET A 35 8.34 -3.57 -5.59
N VAL A 36 7.95 -2.29 -5.64
CA VAL A 36 8.11 -1.45 -6.83
C VAL A 36 9.37 -0.57 -6.79
N GLU A 37 9.94 -0.35 -7.97
CA GLU A 37 10.82 0.79 -8.24
C GLU A 37 10.03 1.80 -9.08
N ILE A 38 10.03 3.06 -8.66
CA ILE A 38 9.42 4.19 -9.36
C ILE A 38 10.56 5.13 -9.77
N GLY A 39 10.33 5.97 -10.79
CA GLY A 39 11.33 6.81 -11.45
C GLY A 39 12.35 7.49 -10.51
N ASP A 40 13.51 7.84 -11.07
CA ASP A 40 14.66 8.42 -10.36
C ASP A 40 15.29 7.51 -9.28
N GLY A 41 15.14 6.18 -9.44
CA GLY A 41 15.78 5.19 -8.57
C GLY A 41 15.10 5.01 -7.21
N PHE A 42 13.86 5.49 -7.06
CA PHE A 42 13.08 5.29 -5.85
C PHE A 42 12.67 3.83 -5.70
N ARG A 43 13.18 3.16 -4.67
CA ARG A 43 12.86 1.77 -4.34
C ARG A 43 12.04 1.71 -3.07
N LEU A 44 10.79 1.24 -3.18
CA LEU A 44 9.91 1.08 -2.03
C LEU A 44 10.55 0.24 -0.90
N PRO A 45 11.23 -0.90 -1.18
CA PRO A 45 11.86 -1.68 -0.12
C PRO A 45 12.92 -0.89 0.66
N ASP A 46 13.81 -0.19 -0.07
CA ASP A 46 14.91 0.57 0.53
C ASP A 46 14.37 1.71 1.40
N LEU A 47 13.32 2.39 0.94
CA LEU A 47 12.62 3.43 1.71
C LEU A 47 12.07 2.88 3.03
N LEU A 48 11.31 1.78 2.98
CA LEU A 48 10.67 1.23 4.16
C LEU A 48 11.69 0.72 5.17
N VAL A 49 12.75 0.03 4.72
CA VAL A 49 13.83 -0.44 5.58
C VAL A 49 14.57 0.73 6.24
N SER A 50 14.73 1.86 5.56
CA SER A 50 15.39 3.05 6.12
C SER A 50 14.67 3.62 7.35
N THR A 51 13.38 3.29 7.53
CA THR A 51 12.58 3.70 8.72
C THR A 51 12.83 2.83 9.95
N GLY A 52 13.66 1.78 9.84
CA GLY A 52 13.88 0.79 10.89
C GLY A 52 12.86 -0.34 10.91
N ALA A 53 11.96 -0.40 9.92
CA ALA A 53 11.06 -1.52 9.71
C ALA A 53 11.79 -2.73 9.09
N ARG A 54 11.28 -3.94 9.34
CA ARG A 54 11.71 -5.16 8.66
C ARG A 54 10.66 -5.55 7.63
N LEU A 55 11.06 -5.87 6.41
CA LEU A 55 10.13 -6.37 5.40
C LEU A 55 9.94 -7.89 5.55
N ARG A 56 8.68 -8.31 5.61
CA ARG A 56 8.26 -9.71 5.61
C ARG A 56 7.54 -9.99 4.30
N GLU A 57 8.31 -10.36 3.29
CA GLU A 57 7.81 -10.59 1.94
C GLU A 57 7.03 -11.91 1.82
N VAL A 58 5.87 -11.87 1.16
CA VAL A 58 4.98 -13.04 1.00
C VAL A 58 4.58 -13.29 -0.47
N GLY A 59 4.10 -14.51 -0.73
CA GLY A 59 3.66 -14.94 -2.06
C GLY A 59 4.80 -15.00 -3.09
N THR A 60 4.43 -14.92 -4.37
CA THR A 60 5.33 -14.79 -5.52
C THR A 60 5.07 -13.50 -6.29
N THR A 61 5.95 -13.18 -7.24
CA THR A 61 5.85 -11.98 -8.09
C THR A 61 4.50 -11.85 -8.78
N ASN A 62 3.99 -12.94 -9.35
CA ASN A 62 2.74 -12.93 -10.10
C ASN A 62 1.51 -13.27 -9.24
N ARG A 63 1.68 -14.02 -8.15
CA ARG A 63 0.54 -14.52 -7.35
C ARG A 63 0.84 -14.40 -5.86
N THR A 64 -0.04 -13.72 -5.15
CA THR A 64 -0.08 -13.71 -3.69
C THR A 64 -1.51 -13.98 -3.24
N SER A 65 -1.69 -14.86 -2.27
CA SER A 65 -2.99 -15.22 -1.69
C SER A 65 -3.15 -14.64 -0.29
N THR A 66 -4.38 -14.57 0.21
CA THR A 66 -4.67 -14.15 1.59
C THR A 66 -3.99 -15.07 2.62
N ALA A 67 -3.85 -16.37 2.30
CA ALA A 67 -3.15 -17.33 3.15
C ALA A 67 -1.65 -17.00 3.30
N ASP A 68 -0.99 -16.56 2.22
CA ASP A 68 0.41 -16.16 2.28
C ASP A 68 0.64 -15.00 3.28
N TYR A 69 -0.32 -14.06 3.36
CA TYR A 69 -0.30 -13.01 4.38
C TYR A 69 -0.61 -13.54 5.78
N ALA A 70 -1.66 -14.36 5.93
CA ALA A 70 -2.06 -14.92 7.22
C ALA A 70 -0.93 -15.71 7.89
N ASP A 71 -0.20 -16.53 7.13
CA ASP A 71 0.92 -17.35 7.63
C ASP A 71 2.13 -16.51 8.05
N ALA A 72 2.25 -15.29 7.55
CA ALA A 72 3.34 -14.38 7.87
C ALA A 72 3.03 -13.41 9.02
N ILE A 73 1.76 -13.24 9.38
CA ILE A 73 1.35 -12.36 10.46
C ILE A 73 1.70 -13.00 11.82
N GLY A 74 2.33 -12.21 12.68
CA GLY A 74 2.73 -12.62 14.03
C GLY A 74 2.80 -11.45 15.02
N PRO A 75 3.29 -11.70 16.24
CA PRO A 75 3.38 -10.67 17.30
C PRO A 75 4.16 -9.41 16.88
N ASP A 76 5.17 -9.60 16.04
CA ASP A 76 6.04 -8.52 15.56
C ASP A 76 5.45 -7.76 14.35
N THR A 77 4.30 -8.16 13.80
CA THR A 77 3.70 -7.48 12.65
C THR A 77 3.17 -6.10 13.03
N GLY A 78 3.76 -5.06 12.46
CA GLY A 78 3.29 -3.68 12.54
C GLY A 78 2.02 -3.47 11.74
N PHE A 79 2.06 -3.79 10.45
CA PHE A 79 0.92 -3.72 9.53
C PHE A 79 1.15 -4.56 8.26
N VAL A 80 0.06 -4.79 7.53
CA VAL A 80 0.09 -5.31 6.15
C VAL A 80 0.09 -4.13 5.20
N LEU A 81 1.02 -4.12 4.25
CA LEU A 81 1.09 -3.13 3.18
C LEU A 81 0.59 -3.74 1.87
N LYS A 82 -0.39 -3.08 1.25
CA LYS A 82 -0.83 -3.35 -0.12
C LYS A 82 -0.45 -2.16 -0.99
N VAL A 83 0.26 -2.38 -2.10
CA VAL A 83 0.68 -1.30 -3.01
C VAL A 83 0.11 -1.48 -4.40
N HIS A 84 -0.47 -0.42 -4.95
CA HIS A 84 -0.94 -0.40 -6.33
C HIS A 84 0.25 -0.19 -7.30
N PRO A 85 0.50 -1.13 -8.24
CA PRO A 85 1.54 -0.96 -9.26
C PRO A 85 1.09 0.06 -10.33
N SER A 86 1.20 1.35 -10.01
CA SER A 86 0.71 2.45 -10.87
C SER A 86 1.54 2.68 -12.15
N ASN A 87 2.77 2.18 -12.21
CA ASN A 87 3.71 2.42 -13.33
C ASN A 87 4.05 1.17 -14.16
N PHE A 88 3.52 -0.01 -13.82
CA PHE A 88 3.67 -1.22 -14.62
C PHE A 88 2.48 -2.17 -14.40
N ARG A 89 2.34 -3.18 -15.26
CA ARG A 89 1.32 -4.21 -15.09
C ARG A 89 1.92 -5.60 -15.33
N ILE A 90 1.53 -6.56 -14.50
CA ILE A 90 1.80 -7.98 -14.73
C ILE A 90 0.54 -8.59 -15.37
N THR A 91 0.70 -9.33 -16.46
CA THR A 91 -0.38 -9.99 -17.18
C THR A 91 -0.16 -11.49 -17.27
N GLY A 92 -1.24 -12.27 -17.37
CA GLY A 92 -1.19 -13.73 -17.47
C GLY A 92 -1.76 -14.39 -16.22
N PHE A 93 -1.06 -15.38 -15.66
CA PHE A 93 -1.50 -16.08 -14.46
C PHE A 93 -1.14 -15.28 -13.20
N THR A 94 -1.97 -14.28 -12.89
CA THR A 94 -1.76 -13.36 -11.78
C THR A 94 -2.86 -13.44 -10.73
N HIS A 95 -2.54 -13.13 -9.48
CA HIS A 95 -3.51 -13.05 -8.39
C HIS A 95 -3.04 -12.08 -7.31
N THR A 96 -3.94 -11.20 -6.88
CA THR A 96 -3.71 -10.27 -5.79
C THR A 96 -4.96 -10.29 -4.90
N PRO A 97 -4.84 -10.42 -3.57
CA PRO A 97 -5.99 -10.43 -2.68
C PRO A 97 -6.71 -9.07 -2.68
N ALA A 98 -8.03 -9.10 -2.51
CA ALA A 98 -8.82 -7.90 -2.33
C ALA A 98 -8.55 -7.28 -0.96
N THR A 99 -8.75 -5.97 -0.84
CA THR A 99 -8.53 -5.21 0.40
C THR A 99 -9.37 -5.74 1.56
N ALA A 100 -10.63 -6.13 1.30
CA ALA A 100 -11.50 -6.70 2.33
C ALA A 100 -10.99 -8.05 2.87
N GLU A 101 -10.33 -8.85 2.04
CA GLU A 101 -9.73 -10.13 2.49
C GLU A 101 -8.55 -9.86 3.41
N LEU A 102 -7.68 -8.92 3.04
CA LEU A 102 -6.52 -8.53 3.87
C LEU A 102 -6.93 -7.83 5.16
N ALA A 103 -7.94 -6.97 5.12
CA ALA A 103 -8.45 -6.24 6.29
C ALA A 103 -9.04 -7.20 7.34
N SER A 104 -9.50 -8.38 6.92
CA SER A 104 -10.03 -9.40 7.82
C SER A 104 -8.97 -10.12 8.67
N LEU A 105 -7.68 -9.93 8.38
CA LEU A 105 -6.57 -10.63 9.05
C LEU A 105 -6.23 -10.09 10.46
N GLY A 106 -6.93 -9.05 10.93
CA GLY A 106 -6.84 -8.59 12.33
C GLY A 106 -5.62 -7.71 12.66
N VAL A 107 -4.84 -7.31 11.65
CA VAL A 107 -3.75 -6.31 11.77
C VAL A 107 -4.08 -5.08 10.93
N PRO A 108 -3.53 -3.89 11.24
CA PRO A 108 -3.75 -2.71 10.42
C PRO A 108 -3.37 -2.98 8.95
N LEU A 109 -4.23 -2.58 8.03
CA LEU A 109 -3.98 -2.61 6.59
C LEU A 109 -3.71 -1.19 6.09
N VAL A 110 -2.51 -0.97 5.55
CA VAL A 110 -2.15 0.26 4.84
C VAL A 110 -2.22 -0.02 3.35
N VAL A 111 -3.01 0.76 2.61
CA VAL A 111 -3.13 0.66 1.15
C VAL A 111 -2.51 1.89 0.51
N ASP A 112 -1.44 1.70 -0.26
CA ASP A 112 -0.89 2.75 -1.10
C ASP A 112 -1.53 2.68 -2.49
N ILE A 113 -2.47 3.58 -2.74
CA ILE A 113 -3.08 3.68 -4.08
C ILE A 113 -2.16 4.40 -5.05
N GLY A 114 -1.23 5.22 -4.54
CA GLY A 114 -0.22 5.94 -5.30
C GLY A 114 -0.77 7.06 -6.19
N SER A 115 -1.91 6.88 -6.85
CA SER A 115 -2.43 7.73 -7.93
C SER A 115 -3.20 8.97 -7.49
N GLY A 116 -3.70 9.01 -6.25
CA GLY A 116 -4.45 10.17 -5.76
C GLY A 116 -5.93 10.16 -6.11
N LEU A 117 -6.46 9.08 -6.69
CA LEU A 117 -7.89 8.98 -6.96
C LEU A 117 -8.68 8.91 -5.64
N LEU A 118 -9.49 9.92 -5.34
CA LEU A 118 -10.20 10.00 -4.05
C LEU A 118 -11.51 9.22 -4.02
N ALA A 119 -12.18 9.09 -5.16
CA ALA A 119 -13.48 8.43 -5.31
C ALA A 119 -13.56 7.71 -6.67
N PRO A 120 -14.45 6.71 -6.82
CA PRO A 120 -14.56 5.96 -8.06
C PRO A 120 -14.84 6.88 -9.25
N HIS A 121 -14.14 6.64 -10.36
CA HIS A 121 -14.31 7.44 -11.58
C HIS A 121 -14.76 6.56 -12.75
N PRO A 122 -15.85 6.91 -13.49
CA PRO A 122 -16.40 6.05 -14.55
C PRO A 122 -15.42 5.74 -15.69
N LEU A 123 -14.47 6.64 -15.97
CA LEU A 123 -13.43 6.42 -16.99
C LEU A 123 -12.22 5.62 -16.48
N LEU A 124 -12.13 5.37 -15.18
CA LEU A 124 -11.03 4.65 -14.54
C LEU A 124 -11.60 3.53 -13.63
N PRO A 125 -12.35 2.57 -14.18
CA PRO A 125 -13.10 1.59 -13.38
C PRO A 125 -12.19 0.62 -12.60
N ASP A 126 -10.96 0.43 -13.05
CA ASP A 126 -9.99 -0.50 -12.45
C ASP A 126 -8.95 0.22 -11.56
N GLU A 127 -8.97 1.55 -11.51
CA GLU A 127 -8.04 2.35 -10.71
C GLU A 127 -8.51 2.37 -9.25
N PRO A 128 -7.66 2.01 -8.27
CA PRO A 128 -8.06 2.02 -6.87
C PRO A 128 -8.27 3.45 -6.38
N ASP A 129 -9.36 3.66 -5.62
CA ASP A 129 -9.70 4.94 -5.03
C ASP A 129 -9.76 4.90 -3.51
N ALA A 130 -9.38 6.02 -2.87
CA ALA A 130 -9.28 6.08 -1.42
C ALA A 130 -10.61 5.77 -0.71
N ALA A 131 -11.75 6.20 -1.25
CA ALA A 131 -13.04 5.97 -0.62
C ALA A 131 -13.45 4.49 -0.64
N THR A 132 -13.16 3.76 -1.72
CA THR A 132 -13.43 2.31 -1.83
C THR A 132 -12.50 1.50 -0.94
N GLU A 133 -11.21 1.81 -0.95
CA GLU A 133 -10.22 1.12 -0.10
C GLU A 133 -10.54 1.27 1.40
N LEU A 134 -10.88 2.48 1.84
CA LEU A 134 -11.32 2.73 3.22
C LEU A 134 -12.62 1.99 3.56
N ARG A 135 -13.60 1.94 2.65
CA ARG A 135 -14.84 1.16 2.86
C ARG A 135 -14.57 -0.34 2.92
N ALA A 136 -13.56 -0.83 2.20
CA ALA A 136 -13.16 -2.23 2.19
C ALA A 136 -12.40 -2.62 3.47
N GLY A 137 -12.07 -1.68 4.36
CA GLY A 137 -11.47 -1.96 5.65
C GLY A 137 -9.99 -1.58 5.76
N ALA A 138 -9.42 -0.86 4.79
CA ALA A 138 -8.11 -0.25 4.97
C ALA A 138 -8.12 0.66 6.20
N ALA A 139 -7.13 0.50 7.08
CA ALA A 139 -6.95 1.35 8.25
C ALA A 139 -6.37 2.72 7.85
N LEU A 140 -5.55 2.74 6.79
CA LEU A 140 -4.95 3.93 6.20
C LEU A 140 -4.84 3.76 4.69
N VAL A 141 -5.09 4.84 3.95
CA VAL A 141 -4.77 4.94 2.53
C VAL A 141 -3.75 6.05 2.33
N THR A 142 -2.69 5.78 1.57
CA THR A 142 -1.71 6.78 1.13
C THR A 142 -1.82 7.01 -0.36
N ALA A 143 -1.53 8.23 -0.82
CA ALA A 143 -1.60 8.60 -2.23
C ALA A 143 -0.64 9.75 -2.57
N SER A 144 -0.52 10.12 -3.84
CA SER A 144 0.16 11.35 -4.26
C SER A 144 -0.86 12.39 -4.73
N GLY A 145 -0.69 13.65 -4.35
CA GLY A 145 -1.62 14.72 -4.72
C GLY A 145 -1.41 15.32 -6.12
N ASP A 146 -0.26 15.10 -6.74
CA ASP A 146 0.16 15.64 -8.04
C ASP A 146 -0.06 14.69 -9.22
N LYS A 147 -0.86 13.65 -9.03
CA LYS A 147 -1.23 12.67 -10.06
C LYS A 147 -2.68 12.84 -10.49
N LEU A 148 -3.54 11.83 -10.30
CA LEU A 148 -4.95 11.87 -10.69
C LEU A 148 -5.77 12.86 -9.86
N LEU A 149 -5.29 13.24 -8.67
CA LEU A 149 -5.89 14.33 -7.90
C LEU A 149 -5.73 15.70 -8.60
N GLY A 150 -4.68 15.87 -9.42
CA GLY A 150 -4.43 17.10 -10.18
C GLY A 150 -4.00 18.31 -9.33
N GLY A 151 -3.54 18.07 -8.10
CA GLY A 151 -3.04 19.09 -7.18
C GLY A 151 -1.52 19.33 -7.29
N PRO A 152 -0.94 20.08 -6.34
CA PRO A 152 0.50 20.17 -6.19
C PRO A 152 1.06 18.88 -5.54
N GLN A 153 2.40 18.76 -5.51
CA GLN A 153 3.07 17.66 -4.83
C GLN A 153 2.68 17.64 -3.35
N CYS A 154 2.07 16.54 -2.92
CA CYS A 154 1.83 16.20 -1.52
C CYS A 154 1.58 14.68 -1.40
N GLY A 155 1.58 14.19 -0.17
CA GLY A 155 1.20 12.82 0.20
C GLY A 155 0.08 12.81 1.22
#